data_AF-A0A524D774-F1
#
_entry.id   AF-A0A524D774-F1
#
_cell.length_a   1.000
_cell.length_b   1.000
_cell.length_c   1.000
_cell.angle_alpha   90.00
_cell.angle_beta   90.00
_cell.angle_gamma   90.00
#
_symmetry.space_group_name_H-M   'P 1'
#
loop_
_entity.id
_entity.type
_entity.pdbx_description
1 polymer ?
#
loop_
_entity_poly.entity_id
_entity_poly.type
_entity_poly.pdbx_seq_one_letter_code
_entity_poly.pdbx_strand_id
1 'polypeptide(L)'
;MSNQKDNSKERLNDHIFKKYFTILIFIYLLAIIVPYILVNLNHSINHCNHHTSPKNGLDGFLWILGRSLGFSLFISFVITSYVGYKMRPLAKKFHAMKKARFLHHFSSIITLLLLSIHVLALVFSEPWNSLIFEFEKNHFPLTIFLLKLWTGILFGIMMTFLLILFFLLREPKKMRKFGYKRFIFLHRVMMIATILLAIHIFLLNTELVIMFYG
;
A
#
# COMPACT_ATOMS: atom_id res chain seq x y z
N MET A 1 -5.71 48.15 11.85
CA MET A 1 -4.90 47.21 12.66
C MET A 1 -5.41 45.74 12.65
N SER A 2 -6.18 45.26 11.64
CA SER A 2 -6.62 43.85 11.59
C SER A 2 -5.69 42.91 10.78
N ASN A 3 -4.97 43.42 9.77
CA ASN A 3 -4.13 42.61 8.86
C ASN A 3 -2.94 41.86 9.51
N GLN A 4 -2.46 42.28 10.68
CA GLN A 4 -1.34 41.60 11.34
C GLN A 4 -1.78 40.35 12.12
N LYS A 5 -3.00 40.35 12.68
CA LYS A 5 -3.52 39.22 13.49
C LYS A 5 -3.86 38.02 12.62
N ASP A 6 -4.45 38.24 11.44
CA ASP A 6 -4.79 37.16 10.50
C ASP A 6 -3.53 36.53 9.87
N ASN A 7 -2.52 37.33 9.53
CA ASN A 7 -1.23 36.83 9.04
C ASN A 7 -0.50 35.92 10.05
N SER A 8 -0.63 36.19 11.36
CA SER A 8 0.01 35.37 12.40
C SER A 8 -0.65 33.99 12.56
N LYS A 9 -1.98 33.91 12.46
CA LYS A 9 -2.74 32.65 12.54
C LYS A 9 -2.54 31.79 11.30
N GLU A 10 -2.48 32.40 10.12
CA GLU A 10 -2.24 31.69 8.88
C GLU A 10 -0.83 31.06 8.86
N ARG A 11 0.20 31.81 9.26
CA ARG A 11 1.58 31.29 9.43
C ARG A 11 1.66 30.13 10.43
N LEU A 12 0.95 30.22 11.55
CA LEU A 12 0.92 29.16 12.55
C LEU A 12 0.25 27.88 12.00
N ASN A 13 -0.87 28.02 11.29
CA ASN A 13 -1.59 26.90 10.67
C ASN A 13 -0.76 26.22 9.57
N ASP A 14 0.00 27.00 8.80
CA ASP A 14 0.97 26.49 7.82
C ASP A 14 2.10 25.73 8.49
N HIS A 15 2.64 26.27 9.59
CA HIS A 15 3.70 25.59 10.35
C HIS A 15 3.22 24.24 10.92
N ILE A 16 2.01 24.20 11.49
CA ILE A 16 1.40 22.95 11.99
C ILE A 16 1.23 21.95 10.84
N PHE A 17 0.70 22.37 9.70
CA PHE A 17 0.55 21.50 8.54
C PHE A 17 1.90 20.96 8.05
N LYS A 18 2.92 21.81 7.91
CA LYS A 18 4.28 21.41 7.51
C LYS A 18 4.85 20.37 8.46
N LYS A 19 4.75 20.59 9.78
CA LYS A 19 5.21 19.62 10.80
C LYS A 19 4.52 18.26 10.63
N TYR A 20 3.20 18.25 10.46
CA TYR A 20 2.44 17.00 10.23
C TYR A 20 2.86 16.30 8.94
N PHE A 21 3.09 17.06 7.86
CA PHE A 21 3.53 16.53 6.58
C PHE A 21 4.94 15.94 6.66
N THR A 22 5.87 16.60 7.33
CA THR A 22 7.23 16.09 7.56
C THR A 22 7.21 14.80 8.38
N ILE A 23 6.41 14.73 9.45
CA ILE A 23 6.24 13.51 10.24
C ILE A 23 5.68 12.37 9.38
N LEU A 24 4.70 12.66 8.52
CA LEU A 24 4.11 11.67 7.62
C LEU A 24 5.15 11.12 6.64
N ILE A 25 6.00 11.98 6.06
CA ILE A 25 7.11 11.55 5.19
C ILE A 25 8.07 10.64 5.96
N PHE A 26 8.44 11.01 7.18
CA PHE A 26 9.35 10.20 8.01
C PHE A 26 8.76 8.83 8.34
N ILE A 27 7.46 8.75 8.66
CA ILE A 27 6.75 7.48 8.85
C ILE A 27 6.80 6.64 7.56
N TYR A 28 6.60 7.24 6.39
CA TYR A 28 6.69 6.53 5.12
C TYR A 28 8.09 5.99 4.82
N LEU A 29 9.14 6.77 5.11
CA LEU A 29 10.52 6.32 4.98
C LEU A 29 10.78 5.09 5.85
N LEU A 30 10.38 5.13 7.12
CA LEU A 30 10.50 3.98 8.02
C LEU A 30 9.66 2.78 7.54
N ALA A 31 8.45 3.03 7.04
CA ALA A 31 7.56 2.00 6.51
C ALA A 31 8.10 1.29 5.27
N ILE A 32 9.11 1.85 4.59
CA ILE A 32 9.79 1.23 3.44
C ILE A 32 11.11 0.58 3.89
N ILE A 33 11.92 1.30 4.65
CA ILE A 33 13.26 0.87 5.07
C ILE A 33 13.18 -0.31 6.05
N VAL A 34 12.30 -0.24 7.06
CA VAL A 34 12.22 -1.28 8.09
C VAL A 34 11.81 -2.64 7.51
N PRO A 35 10.73 -2.76 6.69
CA PRO A 35 10.40 -4.04 6.07
C PRO A 35 11.52 -4.59 5.19
N TYR A 36 12.22 -3.73 4.43
CA TYR A 36 13.35 -4.15 3.61
C TYR A 36 14.49 -4.75 4.44
N ILE A 37 14.87 -4.09 5.55
CA ILE A 37 15.89 -4.60 6.46
C ILE A 37 15.44 -5.93 7.08
N LEU A 38 14.19 -6.02 7.56
CA LEU A 38 13.67 -7.21 8.23
C LEU A 38 13.63 -8.43 7.29
N VAL A 39 13.21 -8.24 6.03
CA VAL A 39 13.22 -9.33 5.05
C VAL A 39 14.66 -9.80 4.78
N ASN A 40 15.61 -8.89 4.58
CA ASN A 40 17.01 -9.26 4.38
C ASN A 40 17.60 -10.01 5.58
N LEU A 41 17.35 -9.52 6.80
CA LEU A 41 17.81 -10.18 8.03
C LEU A 41 17.22 -11.59 8.17
N ASN A 42 15.90 -11.75 7.94
CA ASN A 42 15.24 -13.05 8.00
C ASN A 42 15.87 -14.07 7.02
N HIS A 43 16.22 -13.63 5.80
CA HIS A 43 16.85 -14.51 4.82
C HIS A 43 18.29 -14.87 5.18
N SER A 44 19.05 -13.92 5.74
CA SER A 44 20.41 -14.18 6.24
C SER A 44 20.42 -15.16 7.41
N ILE A 45 19.44 -15.09 8.31
CA ILE A 45 19.35 -15.97 9.49
C ILE A 45 18.94 -17.39 9.08
N ASN A 46 17.98 -17.53 8.16
CA ASN A 46 17.46 -18.83 7.73
C ASN A 46 18.28 -19.50 6.62
N HIS A 47 19.49 -19.01 6.33
CA HIS A 47 20.38 -19.51 5.28
C HIS A 47 19.74 -19.60 3.89
N CYS A 48 18.71 -18.78 3.62
CA CYS A 48 18.06 -18.66 2.31
C CYS A 48 18.91 -17.81 1.35
N ASN A 49 20.21 -18.10 1.30
CA ASN A 49 21.21 -17.27 0.62
C ASN A 49 21.09 -17.30 -0.90
N HIS A 50 20.27 -18.19 -1.47
CA HIS A 50 19.99 -18.16 -2.90
C HIS A 50 19.23 -16.89 -3.30
N HIS A 51 18.48 -16.23 -2.40
CA HIS A 51 17.86 -14.93 -2.73
C HIS A 51 18.78 -13.73 -2.50
N THR A 52 19.84 -13.88 -1.70
CA THR A 52 20.79 -12.81 -1.34
C THR A 52 22.17 -12.96 -2.01
N SER A 53 22.43 -14.08 -2.67
CA SER A 53 23.72 -14.37 -3.30
C SER A 53 23.91 -13.56 -4.57
N PRO A 54 25.09 -12.98 -4.81
CA PRO A 54 25.41 -12.30 -6.06
C PRO A 54 25.30 -13.20 -7.30
N LYS A 55 25.26 -14.54 -7.15
CA LYS A 55 25.04 -15.49 -8.25
C LYS A 55 23.63 -15.45 -8.85
N ASN A 56 22.61 -15.04 -8.07
CA ASN A 56 21.23 -14.89 -8.54
C ASN A 56 20.89 -13.42 -8.90
N GLY A 57 21.89 -12.53 -8.86
CA GLY A 57 21.88 -11.20 -9.47
C GLY A 57 20.60 -10.38 -9.23
N LEU A 58 20.00 -9.93 -10.34
CA LEU A 58 18.82 -9.07 -10.35
C LEU A 58 17.57 -9.79 -9.82
N ASP A 59 17.41 -11.08 -10.10
CA ASP A 59 16.19 -11.84 -9.80
C ASP A 59 16.00 -12.04 -8.30
N GLY A 60 17.08 -12.39 -7.58
CA GLY A 60 17.09 -12.47 -6.12
C GLY A 60 16.79 -11.13 -5.46
N PHE A 61 17.37 -10.05 -5.97
CA PHE A 61 17.11 -8.69 -5.49
C PHE A 61 15.65 -8.28 -5.72
N LEU A 62 15.10 -8.50 -6.91
CA LEU A 62 13.71 -8.19 -7.25
C LEU A 62 12.73 -9.00 -6.40
N TRP A 63 13.06 -10.25 -6.09
CA TRP A 63 12.26 -11.09 -5.20
C TRP A 63 12.21 -10.52 -3.77
N ILE A 64 13.37 -10.18 -3.19
CA ILE A 64 13.45 -9.57 -1.85
C ILE A 64 12.71 -8.23 -1.83
N LEU A 65 12.91 -7.42 -2.87
CA LEU A 65 12.25 -6.14 -3.03
C LEU A 65 10.72 -6.32 -3.11
N GLY A 66 10.23 -7.27 -3.90
CA GLY A 66 8.81 -7.60 -4.03
C GLY A 66 8.18 -7.94 -2.67
N ARG A 67 8.81 -8.83 -1.89
CA ARG A 67 8.31 -9.21 -0.55
C ARG A 67 8.33 -8.04 0.44
N SER A 68 9.43 -7.28 0.45
CA SER A 68 9.57 -6.10 1.30
C SER A 68 8.50 -5.05 0.99
N LEU A 69 8.27 -4.78 -0.30
CA LEU A 69 7.24 -3.85 -0.75
C LEU A 69 5.82 -4.32 -0.44
N GLY A 70 5.57 -5.63 -0.34
CA GLY A 70 4.29 -6.16 0.11
C GLY A 70 3.95 -5.72 1.54
N PHE A 71 4.92 -5.82 2.46
CA PHE A 71 4.77 -5.30 3.82
C PHE A 71 4.66 -3.77 3.86
N SER A 72 5.51 -3.08 3.10
CA SER A 72 5.47 -1.61 3.00
C SER A 72 4.13 -1.12 2.47
N LEU A 73 3.56 -1.82 1.48
CA LEU A 73 2.24 -1.55 0.92
C LEU A 73 1.13 -1.73 1.96
N PHE A 74 1.18 -2.79 2.77
CA PHE A 74 0.23 -3.01 3.85
C PHE A 74 0.27 -1.86 4.88
N ILE A 75 1.47 -1.51 5.35
CA ILE A 75 1.65 -0.39 6.29
C ILE A 75 1.15 0.92 5.67
N SER A 76 1.49 1.18 4.40
CA SER A 76 1.03 2.34 3.64
C SER A 76 -0.48 2.39 3.52
N PHE A 77 -1.14 1.25 3.29
CA PHE A 77 -2.59 1.15 3.22
C PHE A 77 -3.25 1.50 4.57
N VAL A 78 -2.69 1.03 5.68
CA VAL A 78 -3.14 1.38 7.04
C VAL A 78 -2.99 2.88 7.29
N ILE A 79 -1.83 3.47 6.97
CA ILE A 79 -1.59 4.91 7.11
C ILE A 79 -2.59 5.72 6.28
N THR A 80 -2.75 5.39 4.99
CA THR A 80 -3.68 6.08 4.09
C THR A 80 -5.12 6.02 4.59
N SER A 81 -5.55 4.86 5.08
CA SER A 81 -6.87 4.66 5.66
C SER A 81 -7.06 5.49 6.94
N TYR A 82 -6.05 5.51 7.81
CA TYR A 82 -6.06 6.31 9.03
C TYR A 82 -6.14 7.81 8.75
N VAL A 83 -5.35 8.32 7.78
CA VAL A 83 -5.38 9.72 7.36
C VAL A 83 -6.76 10.07 6.77
N GLY A 84 -7.36 9.17 5.98
CA GLY A 84 -8.71 9.32 5.46
C GLY A 84 -9.76 9.42 6.57
N TYR A 85 -9.70 8.53 7.56
CA TYR A 85 -10.58 8.53 8.74
C TYR A 85 -10.43 9.82 9.57
N LYS A 86 -9.20 10.29 9.78
CA LYS A 86 -8.91 11.51 10.55
C LYS A 86 -9.07 12.81 9.75
N MET A 87 -9.60 12.77 8.52
CA MET A 87 -9.67 13.94 7.65
C MET A 87 -10.44 15.13 8.27
N ARG A 88 -11.58 14.90 8.94
CA ARG A 88 -12.33 15.99 9.62
C ARG A 88 -11.58 16.58 10.82
N PRO A 89 -11.06 15.76 11.78
CA PRO A 89 -10.17 16.26 12.83
C PRO A 89 -8.95 17.03 12.30
N LEU A 90 -8.31 16.53 11.25
CA LEU A 90 -7.16 17.20 10.61
C LEU A 90 -7.57 18.52 9.97
N ALA A 91 -8.72 18.57 9.29
CA ALA A 91 -9.24 19.81 8.71
C ALA A 91 -9.51 20.88 9.78
N LYS A 92 -9.99 20.49 10.97
CA LYS A 92 -10.14 21.39 12.12
C LYS A 92 -8.78 21.89 12.61
N LYS A 93 -7.79 21.01 12.77
CA LYS A 93 -6.42 21.38 13.20
C LYS A 93 -5.72 22.32 12.22
N PHE A 94 -5.92 22.13 10.92
CA PHE A 94 -5.28 22.96 9.89
C PHE A 94 -6.11 24.19 9.51
N HIS A 95 -7.32 24.32 10.06
CA HIS A 95 -8.34 25.28 9.63
C HIS A 95 -8.60 25.27 8.10
N ALA A 96 -8.34 24.13 7.44
CA ALA A 96 -8.39 24.03 5.99
C ALA A 96 -8.64 22.59 5.51
N MET A 97 -9.84 22.33 4.97
CA MET A 97 -10.20 21.03 4.39
C MET A 97 -9.34 20.66 3.18
N LYS A 98 -8.82 21.65 2.43
CA LYS A 98 -7.91 21.42 1.31
C LYS A 98 -6.61 20.75 1.75
N LYS A 99 -6.04 21.16 2.90
CA LYS A 99 -4.80 20.59 3.46
C LYS A 99 -4.98 19.17 3.97
N ALA A 100 -6.09 18.89 4.66
CA ALA A 100 -6.40 17.53 5.11
C ALA A 100 -6.63 16.57 3.92
N ARG A 101 -7.34 17.02 2.88
CA ARG A 101 -7.50 16.25 1.63
C ARG A 101 -6.17 16.01 0.92
N PHE A 102 -5.27 16.99 0.94
CA PHE A 102 -3.93 16.84 0.36
C PHE A 102 -3.16 15.70 1.05
N LEU A 103 -3.15 15.64 2.39
CA LEU A 103 -2.47 14.55 3.12
C LEU A 103 -3.02 13.17 2.74
N HIS A 104 -4.34 13.02 2.70
CA HIS A 104 -4.96 11.76 2.32
C HIS A 104 -4.59 11.38 0.88
N HIS A 105 -4.67 12.33 -0.05
CA HIS A 105 -4.34 12.07 -1.45
C HIS A 105 -2.86 11.74 -1.67
N PHE A 106 -1.96 12.45 -0.99
CA PHE A 106 -0.53 12.14 -0.98
C PHE A 106 -0.28 10.71 -0.48
N SER A 107 -0.93 10.33 0.62
CA SER A 107 -0.86 8.97 1.18
C SER A 107 -1.36 7.91 0.20
N SER A 108 -2.51 8.15 -0.46
CA SER A 108 -3.06 7.28 -1.50
C SER A 108 -2.11 7.10 -2.69
N ILE A 109 -1.43 8.16 -3.13
CA ILE A 109 -0.46 8.09 -4.23
C ILE A 109 0.73 7.21 -3.84
N ILE A 110 1.25 7.36 -2.62
CA ILE A 110 2.35 6.50 -2.14
C ILE A 110 1.92 5.05 -2.08
N THR A 111 0.74 4.74 -1.50
CA THR A 111 0.21 3.37 -1.47
C THR A 111 0.13 2.77 -2.87
N LEU A 112 -0.32 3.54 -3.86
CA LEU A 112 -0.39 3.06 -5.24
C LEU A 112 1.00 2.84 -5.85
N LEU A 113 1.93 3.78 -5.64
CA LEU A 113 3.30 3.64 -6.14
C LEU A 113 3.92 2.34 -5.60
N LEU A 114 3.75 2.08 -4.30
CA LEU A 114 4.21 0.83 -3.68
C LEU A 114 3.53 -0.40 -4.26
N LEU A 115 2.22 -0.35 -4.52
CA LEU A 115 1.48 -1.45 -5.17
C LEU A 115 2.03 -1.73 -6.57
N SER A 116 2.24 -0.69 -7.38
CA SER A 116 2.77 -0.84 -8.75
C SER A 116 4.17 -1.44 -8.74
N ILE A 117 5.07 -0.93 -7.90
CA ILE A 117 6.43 -1.47 -7.81
C ILE A 117 6.42 -2.89 -7.23
N HIS A 118 5.56 -3.19 -6.26
CA HIS A 118 5.38 -4.54 -5.72
C HIS A 118 4.96 -5.53 -6.80
N VAL A 119 3.92 -5.20 -7.58
CA VAL A 119 3.45 -6.06 -8.68
C VAL A 119 4.54 -6.24 -9.73
N LEU A 120 5.21 -5.16 -10.14
CA LEU A 120 6.31 -5.24 -11.12
C LEU A 120 7.45 -6.10 -10.60
N ALA A 121 7.87 -5.92 -9.36
CA ALA A 121 8.94 -6.71 -8.74
C ALA A 121 8.60 -8.20 -8.74
N LEU A 122 7.37 -8.58 -8.35
CA LEU A 122 6.90 -9.97 -8.41
C LEU A 122 6.84 -10.50 -9.84
N VAL A 123 6.39 -9.70 -10.80
CA VAL A 123 6.34 -10.08 -12.23
C VAL A 123 7.72 -10.32 -12.82
N PHE A 124 8.74 -9.61 -12.40
CA PHE A 124 10.08 -9.87 -12.91
C PHE A 124 10.86 -10.89 -12.08
N SER A 125 10.50 -11.12 -10.82
CA SER A 125 11.23 -12.05 -9.94
C SER A 125 10.73 -13.48 -9.97
N GLU A 126 9.46 -13.71 -10.32
CA GLU A 126 8.87 -15.05 -10.28
C GLU A 126 9.07 -15.76 -11.64
N PRO A 127 9.56 -17.02 -11.65
CA PRO A 127 9.68 -17.80 -12.87
C PRO A 127 8.29 -18.25 -13.37
N TRP A 128 7.63 -17.39 -14.15
CA TRP A 128 6.28 -17.65 -14.68
C TRP A 128 6.14 -18.98 -15.43
N ASN A 129 7.22 -19.44 -16.08
CA ASN A 129 7.24 -20.71 -16.77
C ASN A 129 7.18 -21.91 -15.81
N SER A 130 7.84 -21.88 -14.65
CA SER A 130 7.70 -22.96 -13.66
C SER A 130 6.36 -22.87 -12.92
N LEU A 131 5.79 -21.66 -12.78
CA LEU A 131 4.45 -21.45 -12.22
C LEU A 131 3.31 -21.96 -13.12
N ILE A 132 3.49 -21.97 -14.45
CA ILE A 132 2.48 -22.39 -15.43
C ILE A 132 2.75 -23.80 -15.99
N PHE A 133 3.98 -24.32 -15.91
CA PHE A 133 4.32 -25.59 -16.56
C PHE A 133 5.00 -26.63 -15.65
N GLU A 134 5.59 -26.26 -14.50
CA GLU A 134 6.13 -27.22 -13.52
C GLU A 134 5.14 -27.43 -12.35
N PHE A 135 3.95 -27.92 -12.70
CA PHE A 135 2.88 -28.28 -11.76
C PHE A 135 3.19 -29.51 -10.86
N GLU A 136 4.31 -30.20 -11.10
CA GLU A 136 4.57 -31.54 -10.54
C GLU A 136 5.63 -31.60 -9.43
N LYS A 137 6.37 -30.53 -9.14
CA LYS A 137 7.34 -30.51 -8.03
C LYS A 137 6.76 -29.82 -6.79
N ASN A 138 5.84 -30.53 -6.16
CA ASN A 138 5.02 -30.11 -5.04
C ASN A 138 5.80 -29.58 -3.82
N HIS A 139 5.55 -28.31 -3.47
CA HIS A 139 5.62 -27.81 -2.10
C HIS A 139 4.28 -27.23 -1.59
N PHE A 140 3.25 -27.02 -2.44
CA PHE A 140 1.97 -26.41 -2.04
C PHE A 140 0.73 -27.01 -2.71
N PRO A 141 -0.43 -27.00 -2.03
CA PRO A 141 -1.71 -27.24 -2.67
C PRO A 141 -1.99 -26.17 -3.73
N LEU A 142 -2.17 -26.59 -4.99
CA LEU A 142 -2.42 -25.70 -6.12
C LEU A 142 -3.54 -24.68 -5.86
N THR A 143 -4.59 -25.10 -5.15
CA THR A 143 -5.72 -24.25 -4.79
C THR A 143 -5.31 -23.05 -3.95
N ILE A 144 -4.40 -23.21 -2.99
CA ILE A 144 -3.92 -22.12 -2.12
C ILE A 144 -3.08 -21.13 -2.93
N PHE A 145 -2.21 -21.64 -3.79
CA PHE A 145 -1.39 -20.82 -4.67
C PHE A 145 -2.25 -19.96 -5.63
N LEU A 146 -3.21 -20.58 -6.32
CA LEU A 146 -4.12 -19.87 -7.22
C LEU A 146 -4.98 -18.84 -6.47
N LEU A 147 -5.50 -19.19 -5.29
CA LEU A 147 -6.29 -18.27 -4.49
C LEU A 147 -5.46 -17.05 -4.04
N LYS A 148 -4.19 -17.26 -3.65
CA LYS A 148 -3.24 -16.19 -3.33
C LYS A 148 -3.02 -15.27 -4.54
N LEU A 149 -2.75 -15.84 -5.71
CA LEU A 149 -2.53 -15.07 -6.93
C LEU A 149 -3.77 -14.23 -7.30
N TRP A 150 -4.94 -14.86 -7.37
CA TRP A 150 -6.19 -14.19 -7.75
C TRP A 150 -6.63 -13.12 -6.76
N THR A 151 -6.47 -13.35 -5.44
CA THR A 151 -6.78 -12.32 -4.43
C THR A 151 -5.86 -11.10 -4.56
N GLY A 152 -4.59 -11.30 -4.90
CA GLY A 152 -3.63 -10.22 -5.18
C GLY A 152 -3.99 -9.44 -6.45
N ILE A 153 -4.28 -10.13 -7.55
CA ILE A 153 -4.71 -9.50 -8.81
C ILE A 153 -6.00 -8.70 -8.62
N LEU A 154 -7.02 -9.30 -8.01
CA LEU A 154 -8.31 -8.65 -7.79
C LEU A 154 -8.15 -7.40 -6.91
N PHE A 155 -7.35 -7.48 -5.84
CA PHE A 155 -7.01 -6.33 -5.02
C PHE A 155 -6.33 -5.22 -5.83
N GLY A 156 -5.33 -5.56 -6.66
CA GLY A 156 -4.62 -4.61 -7.51
C GLY A 156 -5.55 -3.88 -8.49
N ILE A 157 -6.45 -4.61 -9.14
CA ILE A 157 -7.46 -4.05 -10.06
C ILE A 157 -8.40 -3.11 -9.31
N MET A 158 -8.93 -3.53 -8.16
CA MET A 158 -9.84 -2.72 -7.35
C MET A 158 -9.19 -1.42 -6.89
N MET A 159 -7.95 -1.48 -6.39
CA MET A 159 -7.22 -0.30 -5.92
C MET A 159 -6.93 0.68 -7.07
N THR A 160 -6.55 0.16 -8.25
CA THR A 160 -6.32 0.97 -9.44
C THR A 160 -7.60 1.65 -9.91
N PHE A 161 -8.71 0.90 -9.99
CA PHE A 161 -10.01 1.44 -10.36
C PHE A 161 -10.48 2.54 -9.39
N LEU A 162 -10.38 2.29 -8.07
CA LEU A 162 -10.75 3.25 -7.05
C LEU A 162 -9.93 4.53 -7.16
N LEU A 163 -8.63 4.42 -7.42
CA LEU A 163 -7.76 5.58 -7.62
C LEU A 163 -8.17 6.41 -8.84
N ILE A 164 -8.32 5.78 -10.02
CA ILE A 164 -8.74 6.47 -11.24
C ILE A 164 -10.04 7.24 -10.95
N LEU A 165 -10.98 6.59 -10.29
CA LEU A 165 -12.25 7.18 -9.94
C LEU A 165 -12.11 8.32 -8.92
N PHE A 166 -11.28 8.18 -7.88
CA PHE A 166 -10.99 9.26 -6.93
C PHE A 166 -10.32 10.46 -7.59
N PHE A 167 -9.43 10.22 -8.57
CA PHE A 167 -8.80 11.28 -9.34
C PHE A 167 -9.83 12.04 -10.18
N LEU A 168 -10.71 11.32 -10.89
CA LEU A 168 -11.80 11.91 -11.67
C LEU A 168 -12.81 12.67 -10.79
N LEU A 169 -13.09 12.17 -9.58
CA LEU A 169 -14.04 12.75 -8.63
C LEU A 169 -13.44 13.80 -7.68
N ARG A 170 -12.17 14.18 -7.88
CA ARG A 170 -11.48 15.17 -7.04
C ARG A 170 -12.15 16.55 -7.06
N GLU A 171 -12.76 16.93 -8.17
CA GLU A 171 -13.42 18.22 -8.32
C GLU A 171 -14.81 18.24 -7.66
N PRO A 172 -15.14 19.26 -6.85
CA PRO A 172 -16.44 19.36 -6.20
C PRO A 172 -17.64 19.33 -7.18
N LYS A 173 -17.46 19.89 -8.38
CA LYS A 173 -18.48 19.88 -9.45
C LYS A 173 -18.75 18.45 -9.95
N LYS A 174 -17.69 17.69 -10.23
CA LYS A 174 -17.77 16.28 -10.65
C LYS A 174 -18.33 15.40 -9.53
N MET A 175 -17.93 15.67 -8.29
CA MET A 175 -18.43 14.97 -7.11
C MET A 175 -19.94 15.19 -6.89
N ARG A 176 -20.43 16.42 -7.05
CA ARG A 176 -21.88 16.73 -6.99
C ARG A 176 -22.66 15.99 -8.08
N LYS A 177 -22.12 15.94 -9.32
CA LYS A 177 -22.73 15.21 -10.44
C LYS A 177 -22.74 13.69 -10.23
N PHE A 178 -21.69 13.16 -9.60
CA PHE A 178 -21.60 11.72 -9.29
C PHE A 178 -22.61 11.30 -8.22
N GLY A 179 -22.87 12.17 -7.24
CA GLY A 179 -23.91 11.99 -6.23
C GLY A 179 -23.47 11.16 -5.02
N TYR A 180 -24.09 11.45 -3.88
CA TYR A 180 -23.70 10.89 -2.58
C TYR A 180 -23.93 9.38 -2.47
N LYS A 181 -25.01 8.84 -3.05
CA LYS A 181 -25.30 7.39 -3.05
C LYS A 181 -24.18 6.58 -3.73
N ARG A 182 -23.65 7.07 -4.86
CA ARG A 182 -22.56 6.40 -5.59
C ARG A 182 -21.23 6.50 -4.84
N PHE A 183 -20.98 7.59 -4.13
CA PHE A 183 -19.81 7.70 -3.25
C PHE A 183 -19.82 6.69 -2.10
N ILE A 184 -20.99 6.46 -1.47
CA ILE A 184 -21.15 5.42 -0.45
C ILE A 184 -20.81 4.04 -1.04
N PHE A 185 -21.24 3.77 -2.27
CA PHE A 185 -20.88 2.53 -2.96
C PHE A 185 -19.37 2.35 -3.10
N LEU A 186 -18.62 3.41 -3.49
CA LEU A 186 -17.15 3.35 -3.55
C LEU A 186 -16.50 3.06 -2.20
N HIS A 187 -17.06 3.62 -1.12
CA HIS A 187 -16.57 3.32 0.21
C HIS A 187 -16.80 1.85 0.59
N ARG A 188 -17.93 1.25 0.17
CA ARG A 188 -18.16 -0.20 0.35
C ARG A 188 -17.18 -1.04 -0.47
N VAL A 189 -16.88 -0.64 -1.70
CA VAL A 189 -15.86 -1.30 -2.55
C VAL A 189 -14.48 -1.24 -1.87
N MET A 190 -14.12 -0.11 -1.24
CA MET A 190 -12.89 -0.02 -0.42
C MET A 190 -12.89 -0.99 0.77
N MET A 191 -14.03 -1.21 1.44
CA MET A 191 -14.12 -2.20 2.52
C MET A 191 -13.91 -3.63 1.98
N ILE A 192 -14.49 -3.96 0.83
CA ILE A 192 -14.28 -5.26 0.17
C ILE A 192 -12.80 -5.43 -0.21
N ALA A 193 -12.16 -4.40 -0.77
CA ALA A 193 -10.73 -4.44 -1.07
C ALA A 193 -9.88 -4.67 0.19
N THR A 194 -10.29 -4.12 1.33
CA THR A 194 -9.62 -4.36 2.62
C THR A 194 -9.75 -5.81 3.07
N ILE A 195 -10.93 -6.40 2.91
CA ILE A 195 -11.18 -7.83 3.21
C ILE A 195 -10.31 -8.71 2.30
N LEU A 196 -10.27 -8.41 1.00
CA LEU A 196 -9.43 -9.14 0.04
C LEU A 196 -7.93 -9.05 0.41
N LEU A 197 -7.47 -7.87 0.84
CA LEU A 197 -6.09 -7.71 1.31
C LEU A 197 -5.80 -8.57 2.55
N ALA A 198 -6.73 -8.62 3.51
CA ALA A 198 -6.60 -9.47 4.69
C ALA A 198 -6.55 -10.96 4.31
N ILE A 199 -7.41 -11.41 3.39
CA ILE A 199 -7.39 -12.78 2.86
C ILE A 199 -6.07 -13.05 2.15
N HIS A 200 -5.59 -12.14 1.30
CA HIS A 200 -4.33 -12.29 0.57
C HIS A 200 -3.13 -12.45 1.53
N ILE A 201 -3.07 -11.62 2.58
CA ILE A 201 -2.03 -11.73 3.63
C ILE A 201 -2.19 -13.04 4.40
N PHE A 202 -3.40 -13.46 4.74
CA PHE A 202 -3.62 -14.74 5.43
C PHE A 202 -3.11 -15.91 4.59
N LEU A 203 -3.44 -15.96 3.30
CA LEU A 203 -2.98 -17.02 2.38
C LEU A 203 -1.46 -17.06 2.23
N LEU A 204 -0.81 -15.90 2.21
CA LEU A 204 0.66 -15.80 2.24
C LEU A 204 1.26 -16.42 3.51
N ASN A 205 0.61 -16.24 4.67
CA ASN A 205 1.10 -16.81 5.93
C ASN A 205 0.76 -18.30 6.04
N THR A 206 -0.36 -18.76 5.49
CA THR A 206 -0.71 -20.19 5.43
C THR A 206 0.32 -20.96 4.59
N GLU A 207 0.81 -20.38 3.51
CA GLU A 207 1.92 -20.93 2.71
C GLU A 207 3.18 -21.14 3.55
N LEU A 208 3.56 -20.15 4.38
CA LEU A 208 4.70 -20.27 5.30
C LEU A 208 4.48 -21.38 6.34
N VAL A 209 3.29 -21.47 6.93
CA VAL A 209 3.00 -22.51 7.93
C VAL A 209 3.06 -23.91 7.31
N ILE A 210 2.53 -24.09 6.09
CA ILE A 210 2.63 -25.37 5.37
C ILE A 210 4.10 -25.71 5.07
N MET A 211 4.93 -24.73 4.68
CA MET A 211 6.37 -24.97 4.48
C MET A 211 7.11 -25.46 5.74
N PHE A 212 6.74 -24.94 6.92
CA PHE A 212 7.48 -25.23 8.15
C PHE A 212 6.99 -26.48 8.89
N TYR A 213 5.74 -26.89 8.70
CA TYR A 213 5.10 -27.97 9.47
C TYR A 213 4.49 -29.10 8.63
N GLY A 214 4.55 -29.00 7.30
CA GLY A 214 3.99 -29.97 6.35
C GLY A 214 5.02 -30.91 5.73
#